data_AF-A0A1Z1MGL2-F1
#
_entry.id   AF-A0A1Z1MGL2-F1
#
_cell.length_a   1.000
_cell.length_b   1.000
_cell.length_c   1.000
_cell.angle_alpha   90.00
_cell.angle_beta   90.00
_cell.angle_gamma   90.00
#
_symmetry.space_group_name_H-M   'P 1'
#
loop_
_entity.id
_entity.type
_entity.pdbx_description
1 polymer ?
#
loop_
_entity_poly.entity_id
_entity_poly.type
_entity_poly.pdbx_seq_one_letter_code
_entity_poly.pdbx_strand_id
1 'polypeptide(L)'
;MYLIYIYKNLKQLTKKFVSYKFNFFSLNIISFMLGFFTSSVLSTLPAQTGDWGILSAAIIVTFNEIISKIIYSYRKKKYIDTVNLINNIKIGIMYGLFVDAFKLGS
;
A
#
# COMPACT_ATOMS: atom_id res chain seq x y z
N MET A 1 -17.41 44.61 -4.05
CA MET A 1 -17.89 43.48 -4.88
C MET A 1 -16.75 42.54 -5.30
N TYR A 2 -15.62 43.04 -5.82
CA TYR A 2 -14.48 42.23 -6.27
C TYR A 2 -13.81 41.40 -5.14
N LEU A 3 -13.63 42.00 -3.95
CA LEU A 3 -13.06 41.33 -2.77
C LEU A 3 -13.85 40.11 -2.30
N ILE A 4 -15.19 40.17 -2.39
CA ILE A 4 -16.08 39.06 -2.00
C ILE A 4 -15.96 37.89 -2.99
N TYR A 5 -15.79 38.20 -4.28
CA TYR A 5 -15.60 37.19 -5.33
C TYR A 5 -14.28 36.43 -5.14
N ILE A 6 -13.19 37.15 -4.86
CA ILE A 6 -11.87 36.55 -4.57
C ILE A 6 -11.95 35.62 -3.35
N TYR A 7 -12.56 36.07 -2.26
CA TYR A 7 -12.70 35.26 -1.05
C TYR A 7 -13.51 33.97 -1.29
N LYS A 8 -14.59 34.05 -2.07
CA LYS A 8 -15.42 32.88 -2.42
C LYS A 8 -14.63 31.86 -3.25
N ASN A 9 -13.83 32.31 -4.22
CA ASN A 9 -12.98 31.44 -5.03
C ASN A 9 -11.88 30.76 -4.22
N LEU A 10 -11.23 31.50 -3.30
CA LEU A 10 -10.24 30.96 -2.37
C LEU A 10 -10.83 29.87 -1.45
N LYS A 11 -12.04 30.11 -0.91
CA LYS A 11 -12.75 29.13 -0.08
C LYS A 11 -13.14 27.87 -0.87
N GLN A 12 -13.41 28.02 -2.16
CA GLN A 12 -13.76 26.91 -3.04
C GLN A 12 -12.53 26.09 -3.45
N LEU A 13 -11.41 26.75 -3.75
CA LEU A 13 -10.12 26.11 -4.00
C LEU A 13 -9.61 25.33 -2.79
N THR A 14 -9.66 25.93 -1.61
CA THR A 14 -9.24 25.27 -0.35
C THR A 14 -10.11 24.07 -0.03
N LYS A 15 -11.44 24.17 -0.16
CA LYS A 15 -12.34 23.01 0.00
C LYS A 15 -12.01 21.88 -0.97
N LYS A 16 -11.76 22.20 -2.24
CA LYS A 16 -11.45 21.20 -3.28
C LYS A 16 -10.08 20.53 -3.07
N PHE A 17 -9.09 21.30 -2.63
CA PHE A 17 -7.78 20.79 -2.25
C PHE A 17 -7.85 19.86 -1.04
N VAL A 18 -8.50 20.30 0.02
CA VAL A 18 -8.62 19.54 1.27
C VAL A 18 -9.41 18.26 1.02
N SER A 19 -10.61 18.30 0.42
CA SER A 19 -11.41 17.09 0.27
C SER A 19 -10.80 16.06 -0.68
N TYR A 20 -10.32 16.49 -1.85
CA TYR A 20 -9.89 15.55 -2.89
C TYR A 20 -8.49 14.98 -2.61
N LYS A 21 -7.52 15.82 -2.22
CA LYS A 21 -6.16 15.35 -1.94
C LYS A 21 -6.06 14.59 -0.64
N PHE A 22 -6.82 15.00 0.39
CA PHE A 22 -6.81 14.30 1.68
C PHE A 22 -7.43 12.90 1.56
N ASN A 23 -8.53 12.73 0.83
CA ASN A 23 -9.14 11.42 0.63
C ASN A 23 -8.22 10.46 -0.13
N PHE A 24 -7.50 10.94 -1.14
CA PHE A 24 -6.53 10.11 -1.85
C PHE A 24 -5.35 9.70 -0.95
N PHE A 25 -4.85 10.65 -0.14
CA PHE A 25 -3.78 10.38 0.82
C PHE A 25 -4.22 9.39 1.92
N SER A 26 -5.43 9.54 2.46
CA SER A 26 -5.95 8.63 3.46
C SER A 26 -6.14 7.21 2.90
N LEU A 27 -6.64 7.07 1.67
CA LEU A 27 -6.73 5.78 0.99
C LEU A 27 -5.36 5.10 0.83
N ASN A 28 -4.31 5.86 0.51
CA ASN A 28 -2.96 5.33 0.41
C ASN A 28 -2.43 4.82 1.76
N ILE A 29 -2.69 5.55 2.85
CA ILE A 29 -2.31 5.12 4.20
C ILE A 29 -3.07 3.88 4.62
N ILE A 30 -4.40 3.85 4.42
CA ILE A 30 -5.23 2.69 4.75
C ILE A 30 -4.74 1.46 4.00
N SER A 31 -4.47 1.62 2.71
CA SER A 31 -3.91 0.57 1.86
C SER A 31 -2.55 0.06 2.35
N PHE A 32 -1.64 0.96 2.74
CA PHE A 32 -0.36 0.58 3.34
C PHE A 32 -0.53 -0.18 4.68
N MET A 33 -1.39 0.31 5.57
CA MET A 33 -1.69 -0.30 6.86
C MET A 33 -2.35 -1.68 6.72
N LEU A 34 -3.23 -1.85 5.72
CA LEU A 34 -3.80 -3.16 5.39
C LEU A 34 -2.71 -4.16 5.01
N GLY A 35 -1.75 -3.75 4.18
CA GLY A 35 -0.59 -4.59 3.84
C GLY A 35 0.29 -4.92 5.05
N PHE A 36 0.50 -3.96 5.95
CA PHE A 36 1.26 -4.20 7.17
C PHE A 36 0.57 -5.21 8.10
N PHE A 37 -0.76 -5.14 8.22
CA PHE A 37 -1.53 -6.09 9.03
C PHE A 37 -1.53 -7.50 8.42
N THR A 38 -1.74 -7.65 7.11
CA THR A 38 -1.66 -8.97 6.47
C THR A 38 -0.29 -9.61 6.63
N SER A 39 0.77 -8.80 6.68
CA SER A 39 2.12 -9.23 6.96
C SER A 39 2.25 -9.98 8.30
N SER A 40 1.69 -9.44 9.39
CA SER A 40 1.71 -10.08 10.71
C SER A 40 0.96 -11.42 10.76
N VAL A 41 -0.07 -11.58 9.94
CA VAL A 41 -0.76 -12.86 9.78
C VAL A 41 0.12 -13.82 8.97
N LEU A 42 0.76 -13.33 7.91
CA LEU A 42 1.66 -14.14 7.08
C LEU A 42 2.94 -14.56 7.81
N SER A 43 3.46 -13.78 8.75
CA SER A 43 4.65 -14.13 9.53
C SER A 43 4.37 -15.21 10.58
N THR A 44 3.15 -15.27 11.11
CA THR A 44 2.75 -16.24 12.13
C THR A 44 2.36 -17.61 11.55
N LEU A 45 1.83 -17.67 10.33
CA LEU A 45 1.40 -18.92 9.70
C LEU A 45 2.53 -19.95 9.50
N PRO A 46 3.72 -19.62 8.95
CA PRO A 46 4.82 -20.57 8.77
C PRO A 46 5.58 -20.84 10.06
N ALA A 47 5.63 -19.85 10.97
CA ALA A 47 6.33 -19.97 12.25
C ALA A 47 5.68 -21.02 13.18
N GLN A 48 4.38 -21.26 13.02
CA GLN A 48 3.64 -22.24 13.82
C GLN A 48 3.95 -23.70 13.41
N THR A 49 4.40 -23.96 12.18
CA THR A 49 4.56 -25.32 11.63
C THR A 49 6.01 -25.78 11.43
N GLY A 50 7.01 -24.98 11.84
CA GLY A 50 8.42 -25.38 12.07
C GLY A 50 9.26 -25.73 10.83
N ASP A 51 8.73 -26.56 9.92
CA ASP A 51 9.51 -27.22 8.85
C ASP A 51 9.26 -26.63 7.45
N TRP A 52 8.36 -25.64 7.32
CA TRP A 52 7.85 -25.16 6.03
C TRP A 52 8.66 -23.99 5.43
N GLY A 53 9.88 -23.75 5.91
CA GLY A 53 10.69 -22.57 5.53
C GLY A 53 10.96 -22.45 4.03
N ILE A 54 11.32 -23.54 3.36
CA ILE A 54 11.56 -23.55 1.89
C ILE A 54 10.27 -23.26 1.12
N LEU A 55 9.15 -23.81 1.57
CA LEU A 55 7.85 -23.59 0.93
C LEU A 55 7.40 -22.12 1.08
N SER A 56 7.65 -21.52 2.25
CA SER A 56 7.40 -20.10 2.51
C SER A 56 8.24 -19.20 1.60
N ALA A 57 9.53 -19.49 1.45
CA ALA A 57 10.41 -18.75 0.54
C ALA A 57 9.92 -18.82 -0.92
N ALA A 58 9.51 -20.01 -1.40
CA ALA A 58 8.95 -20.19 -2.73
C ALA A 58 7.64 -19.39 -2.94
N ILE A 59 6.77 -19.38 -1.93
CA ILE A 59 5.53 -18.57 -1.94
C ILE A 59 5.84 -17.08 -2.01
N ILE A 60 6.81 -16.59 -1.24
CA ILE A 60 7.20 -15.17 -1.26
C ILE A 60 7.73 -14.78 -2.65
N VAL A 61 8.62 -15.60 -3.24
CA VAL A 61 9.21 -15.33 -4.55
C VAL A 61 8.15 -15.34 -5.65
N THR A 62 7.28 -16.35 -5.68
CA THR A 62 6.18 -16.43 -6.67
C THR A 62 5.20 -15.26 -6.54
N PHE A 63 4.87 -14.86 -5.31
CA PHE A 63 4.03 -13.68 -5.08
C PHE A 63 4.70 -12.40 -5.58
N ASN A 64 6.01 -12.25 -5.37
CA ASN A 64 6.76 -11.09 -5.83
C ASN A 64 6.85 -11.02 -7.36
N GLU A 65 7.00 -12.17 -8.03
CA GLU A 65 6.99 -12.32 -9.49
C GLU A 65 5.61 -11.96 -10.07
N ILE A 66 4.52 -12.47 -9.48
CA ILE A 66 3.14 -12.18 -9.88
C ILE A 66 2.86 -10.67 -9.78
N ILE A 67 3.23 -10.04 -8.68
CA ILE A 67 3.03 -8.58 -8.53
C ILE A 67 3.86 -7.80 -9.55
N SER A 68 5.10 -8.22 -9.81
CA SER A 68 5.97 -7.56 -10.79
C SER A 68 5.38 -7.66 -12.21
N LYS A 69 4.84 -8.82 -12.57
CA LYS A 69 4.11 -9.02 -13.84
C LYS A 69 2.87 -8.13 -13.94
N ILE A 70 2.09 -8.02 -12.85
CA ILE A 70 0.93 -7.14 -12.77
C ILE A 70 1.34 -5.68 -13.00
N ILE A 71 2.33 -5.18 -12.26
CA ILE A 71 2.81 -3.79 -12.38
C ILE A 71 3.26 -3.48 -13.82
N TYR A 72 4.05 -4.37 -14.43
CA TYR A 72 4.51 -4.19 -15.81
C TYR A 72 3.36 -4.21 -16.83
N SER A 73 2.35 -5.05 -16.64
CA SER A 73 1.17 -5.11 -17.53
C SER A 73 0.32 -3.84 -17.43
N TYR A 74 0.11 -3.33 -16.23
CA TYR A 74 -0.72 -2.15 -15.99
C TYR A 74 -0.03 -0.83 -16.33
N ARG A 75 1.30 -0.77 -16.39
CA ARG A 75 2.05 0.44 -16.78
C ARG A 75 1.71 0.93 -18.21
N LYS A 76 1.10 0.08 -19.05
CA LYS A 76 0.58 0.44 -20.38
C LYS A 76 -0.84 1.02 -20.39
N LYS A 77 -1.60 0.96 -19.29
CA LYS A 77 -3.00 1.43 -19.21
C LYS A 77 -3.15 2.58 -18.21
N LYS A 78 -4.06 3.52 -18.49
CA LYS A 78 -4.39 4.73 -17.71
C LYS A 78 -5.00 4.47 -16.29
N TYR A 79 -4.91 3.26 -15.75
CA TYR A 79 -5.43 2.90 -14.41
C TYR A 79 -4.39 3.10 -13.31
N ILE A 80 -3.83 4.31 -13.24
CA ILE A 80 -2.68 4.63 -12.36
C ILE A 80 -3.09 4.58 -10.87
N ASP A 81 -4.30 5.02 -10.54
CA ASP A 81 -4.71 5.22 -9.14
C ASP A 81 -4.95 3.90 -8.38
N THR A 82 -5.60 2.91 -8.98
CA THR A 82 -5.85 1.61 -8.33
C THR A 82 -4.58 0.76 -8.25
N VAL A 83 -3.71 0.86 -9.26
CA VAL A 83 -2.41 0.19 -9.26
C VAL A 83 -1.51 0.74 -8.16
N ASN A 84 -1.55 2.06 -7.92
CA ASN A 84 -0.83 2.69 -6.83
C ASN A 84 -1.29 2.19 -5.45
N LEU A 85 -2.61 2.00 -5.25
CA LEU A 85 -3.12 1.39 -4.01
C LEU A 85 -2.58 -0.04 -3.84
N ILE A 86 -2.66 -0.89 -4.86
CA ILE A 86 -2.11 -2.26 -4.78
C ILE A 86 -0.60 -2.25 -4.48
N ASN A 87 0.13 -1.30 -5.06
CA ASN A 87 1.54 -1.13 -4.79
C ASN A 87 1.81 -0.69 -3.34
N ASN A 88 0.97 0.17 -2.76
CA ASN A 88 1.07 0.55 -1.35
C ASN A 88 0.80 -0.65 -0.42
N ILE A 89 -0.16 -1.52 -0.75
CA ILE A 89 -0.37 -2.80 -0.01
C ILE A 89 0.90 -3.65 -0.08
N LYS A 90 1.49 -3.82 -1.27
CA LYS A 90 2.74 -4.58 -1.45
C LYS A 90 3.85 -4.05 -0.54
N ILE A 91 4.07 -2.73 -0.55
CA ILE A 91 5.10 -2.08 0.25
C ILE A 91 4.82 -2.33 1.75
N GLY A 92 3.57 -2.23 2.18
CA GLY A 92 3.15 -2.56 3.55
C GLY A 92 3.47 -3.99 3.97
N ILE A 93 3.19 -4.97 3.10
CA ILE A 93 3.50 -6.39 3.36
C ILE A 93 5.00 -6.60 3.56
N MET A 94 5.82 -6.07 2.64
CA MET A 94 7.28 -6.22 2.68
C MET A 94 7.87 -5.57 3.94
N TYR A 95 7.41 -4.37 4.29
CA TYR A 95 7.86 -3.69 5.51
C TYR A 95 7.44 -4.45 6.78
N GLY A 96 6.22 -4.96 6.85
CA GLY A 96 5.77 -5.74 8.00
C GLY A 96 6.61 -7.01 8.21
N LEU A 97 6.95 -7.72 7.12
CA LEU A 97 7.71 -8.98 7.19
C LEU A 97 9.14 -8.68 7.62
N PHE A 98 9.72 -7.58 7.11
CA PHE A 98 11.05 -7.13 7.49
C PHE A 98 11.11 -6.74 8.99
N VAL A 99 10.12 -6.01 9.48
CA VAL A 99 10.03 -5.61 10.89
C VAL A 99 9.90 -6.84 11.79
N ASP A 100 9.03 -7.80 11.44
CA ASP A 100 8.86 -9.03 12.22
C ASP A 100 10.11 -9.93 12.17
N ALA A 101 10.78 -10.04 11.02
CA ALA A 101 12.06 -10.74 10.92
C ALA A 101 13.15 -10.07 11.78
N PHE A 102 13.20 -8.74 11.84
CA PHE A 102 14.15 -8.02 12.70
C PHE A 102 13.87 -8.24 14.18
N LYS A 103 12.59 -8.36 14.57
CA LYS A 103 12.20 -8.71 15.96
C LYS A 103 12.64 -10.12 16.35
N LEU A 104 12.60 -11.08 15.42
CA LEU A 104 12.93 -12.49 15.67
C LEU A 104 14.42 -12.81 15.46
N GLY A 105 15.18 -11.92 14.84
CA GLY A 105 16.60 -12.07 14.54
C GLY A 105 17.55 -11.66 15.68
N SER A 106 17.06 -11.51 16.91
CA SER A 106 17.86 -11.36 18.14
C SER A 106 18.10 -12.70 18.82
#